data_AF-A0A3B0PIM2-F1
#
_entry.id   AF-A0A3B0PIM2-F1
#
_cell.length_a   1.000
_cell.length_b   1.000
_cell.length_c   1.000
_cell.angle_alpha   90.00
_cell.angle_beta   90.00
_cell.angle_gamma   90.00
#
_symmetry.space_group_name_H-M   'P 1'
#
loop_
_entity.id
_entity.type
_entity.pdbx_description
1 polymer ?
#
loop_
_entity_poly.entity_id
_entity_poly.type
_entity_poly.pdbx_seq_one_letter_code
_entity_poly.pdbx_strand_id
1 'polypeptide(L)'
;MAKLELKDSLKQLNNLSRSKFNKQLTNILNTVGVKSVSYNGYNFSKNSLSFNLDLSAQPITNQFQTGRCWIFAGLNLLRYHLAKELNIDDLELSQSYLAFW
;
A
#
# COMPACT_ATOMS: atom_id res chain seq x y z
N MET A 1 10.83 -31.72 21.74
CA MET A 1 9.86 -30.61 21.85
C MET A 1 9.23 -30.23 20.51
N ALA A 2 10.00 -29.92 19.45
CA ALA A 2 9.45 -29.52 18.14
C ALA A 2 8.42 -30.48 17.49
N LYS A 3 8.53 -31.81 17.66
CA LYS A 3 7.57 -32.79 17.12
C LYS A 3 6.20 -32.78 17.81
N LEU A 4 6.13 -32.32 19.06
CA LEU A 4 4.88 -32.28 19.83
C LEU A 4 4.07 -31.04 19.42
N GLU A 5 4.73 -29.88 19.35
CA GLU A 5 4.12 -28.65 18.86
C GLU A 5 3.59 -28.79 17.43
N LEU A 6 4.31 -29.49 16.57
CA LEU A 6 3.88 -29.75 15.19
C LEU A 6 2.60 -30.60 15.14
N LYS A 7 2.44 -31.59 16.02
CA LYS A 7 1.21 -32.39 16.11
C LYS A 7 0.04 -31.56 16.64
N ASP A 8 0.28 -30.67 17.59
CA ASP A 8 -0.74 -29.80 18.16
C ASP A 8 -1.23 -28.76 17.15
N SER A 9 -0.30 -28.15 16.38
CA SER A 9 -0.65 -27.25 15.25
C SER A 9 -1.42 -27.98 14.15
N LEU A 10 -1.03 -29.21 13.79
CA LEU A 10 -1.76 -30.02 12.81
C LEU A 10 -3.18 -30.37 13.27
N LYS A 11 -3.36 -30.64 14.57
CA LYS A 11 -4.67 -30.90 15.16
C LYS A 11 -5.56 -29.65 15.12
N GLN A 12 -5.01 -28.48 15.38
CA GLN A 12 -5.71 -27.20 15.25
C GLN A 12 -6.13 -26.92 13.80
N LEU A 13 -5.24 -27.12 12.83
CA LEU A 13 -5.54 -26.96 11.40
C LEU A 13 -6.66 -27.92 10.94
N ASN A 14 -6.61 -29.17 11.37
CA ASN A 14 -7.67 -30.13 11.08
C ASN A 14 -9.02 -29.69 11.64
N ASN A 15 -9.05 -29.14 12.85
CA ASN A 15 -10.28 -28.61 13.45
C ASN A 15 -10.81 -27.38 12.71
N LEU A 16 -9.93 -26.49 12.24
CA LEU A 16 -10.31 -25.33 11.42
C LEU A 16 -10.89 -25.78 10.07
N SER A 17 -10.29 -26.77 9.41
CA SER A 17 -10.75 -27.26 8.10
C SER A 17 -12.10 -27.99 8.14
N ARG A 18 -12.60 -28.37 9.32
CA ARG A 18 -13.86 -29.10 9.46
C ARG A 18 -15.10 -28.24 9.24
N SER A 19 -15.03 -26.93 9.49
CA SER A 19 -16.20 -26.07 9.30
C SER A 19 -16.46 -25.85 7.80
N LYS A 20 -17.74 -25.97 7.38
CA LYS A 20 -18.16 -25.69 6.00
C LYS A 20 -17.75 -24.29 5.56
N PHE A 21 -17.86 -23.33 6.49
CA PHE A 21 -17.45 -21.94 6.29
C PHE A 21 -15.96 -21.83 5.95
N ASN A 22 -15.07 -22.47 6.71
CA ASN A 22 -13.64 -22.39 6.44
C ASN A 22 -13.27 -23.05 5.10
N LYS A 23 -13.93 -24.15 4.71
CA LYS A 23 -13.73 -24.75 3.37
C LYS A 23 -14.14 -23.79 2.25
N GLN A 24 -15.28 -23.12 2.40
CA GLN A 24 -15.74 -22.11 1.43
C GLN A 24 -14.77 -20.92 1.39
N LEU A 25 -14.34 -20.44 2.54
CA LEU A 25 -13.37 -19.35 2.65
C LEU A 25 -12.03 -19.72 1.99
N THR A 26 -11.51 -20.92 2.22
CA THR A 26 -10.27 -21.40 1.58
C THR A 26 -10.42 -21.45 0.05
N ASN A 27 -11.56 -21.92 -0.47
CA ASN A 27 -11.81 -21.92 -1.91
C ASN A 27 -11.80 -20.49 -2.49
N ILE A 28 -12.51 -19.56 -1.83
CA ILE A 28 -12.57 -18.16 -2.26
C ILE A 28 -11.17 -17.51 -2.20
N LEU A 29 -10.41 -17.75 -1.14
CA LEU A 29 -9.05 -17.24 -0.99
C LEU A 29 -8.11 -17.74 -2.10
N ASN A 30 -8.24 -19.01 -2.49
CA ASN A 30 -7.43 -19.58 -3.56
C ASN A 30 -7.80 -19.03 -4.95
N THR A 31 -9.06 -18.64 -5.16
CA THR A 31 -9.52 -18.10 -6.46
C THR A 31 -9.30 -16.59 -6.61
N VAL A 32 -9.55 -15.80 -5.55
CA VAL A 32 -9.59 -14.32 -5.63
C VAL A 32 -8.39 -13.66 -4.93
N GLY A 33 -7.69 -14.38 -4.06
CA GLY A 33 -6.56 -13.87 -3.27
C GLY A 33 -6.96 -13.16 -1.98
N VAL A 34 -6.00 -12.95 -1.07
CA VAL A 34 -6.27 -12.41 0.28
C VAL A 34 -6.77 -10.97 0.24
N LYS A 35 -6.17 -10.12 -0.60
CA LYS A 35 -6.46 -8.67 -0.65
C LYS A 35 -7.94 -8.38 -0.96
N SER A 36 -8.49 -9.07 -1.95
CA SER A 36 -9.88 -8.92 -2.38
C SER A 36 -10.87 -9.45 -1.34
N VAL A 37 -10.57 -10.59 -0.70
CA VAL A 37 -11.41 -11.17 0.36
C VAL A 37 -11.41 -10.31 1.62
N SER A 38 -10.28 -9.66 1.93
CA SER A 38 -10.17 -8.75 3.07
C SER A 38 -10.80 -7.37 2.84
N TYR A 39 -11.25 -7.07 1.62
CA TYR A 39 -11.80 -5.76 1.27
C TYR A 39 -13.14 -5.52 1.98
N ASN A 40 -13.23 -4.39 2.70
CA ASN A 40 -14.44 -3.98 3.40
C ASN A 40 -14.99 -2.68 2.77
N GLY A 41 -16.09 -2.81 2.04
CA GLY A 41 -16.74 -1.67 1.36
C GLY A 41 -17.28 -0.61 2.30
N TYR A 42 -17.70 -0.97 3.52
CA TYR A 42 -18.16 0.00 4.52
C TYR A 42 -17.01 0.91 4.96
N ASN A 43 -15.86 0.33 5.33
CA ASN A 43 -14.68 1.11 5.71
C ASN A 43 -14.17 1.98 4.55
N PHE A 44 -14.26 1.49 3.32
CA PHE A 44 -13.92 2.26 2.14
C PHE A 44 -14.86 3.47 1.96
N SER A 45 -16.17 3.28 2.07
CA SER A 45 -17.15 4.37 1.96
C SER A 45 -17.00 5.45 3.03
N LYS A 46 -16.51 5.07 4.22
CA LYS A 46 -16.24 6.01 5.32
C LYS A 46 -14.98 6.86 5.09
N ASN A 47 -14.09 6.44 4.19
CA ASN A 47 -12.87 7.17 3.86
C ASN A 47 -13.15 8.28 2.84
N SER A 48 -13.73 9.39 3.30
CA SER A 48 -13.94 10.59 2.49
C SER A 48 -12.63 11.31 2.20
N LEU A 49 -12.35 11.62 0.93
CA LEU A 49 -11.15 12.37 0.51
C LEU A 49 -11.32 13.90 0.61
N SER A 50 -12.04 14.36 1.63
CA SER A 50 -12.32 15.79 1.84
C SER A 50 -11.40 16.34 2.92
N PHE A 51 -10.62 17.36 2.56
CA PHE A 51 -9.70 18.04 3.48
C PHE A 51 -10.06 19.53 3.57
N ASN A 52 -9.94 20.12 4.77
CA ASN A 52 -10.24 21.54 4.99
C ASN A 52 -9.20 22.48 4.34
N LEU A 53 -7.98 21.99 4.17
CA LEU A 53 -6.87 22.71 3.56
C LEU A 53 -6.37 21.86 2.39
N ASP A 54 -6.49 22.42 1.19
CA ASP A 54 -5.93 21.82 -0.01
C ASP A 54 -4.70 22.64 -0.44
N LEU A 55 -3.61 21.94 -0.72
CA LEU A 55 -2.38 22.54 -1.20
C LEU A 55 -2.40 22.41 -2.73
N SER A 56 -2.07 23.47 -3.46
CA SER A 56 -2.01 23.46 -4.93
C SER A 56 -1.18 22.25 -5.41
N ALA A 57 -1.86 21.28 -6.00
CA ALA A 57 -1.25 20.02 -6.38
C ALA A 57 -0.38 20.21 -7.62
N GLN A 58 0.91 19.89 -7.48
CA GLN A 58 1.80 19.77 -8.63
C GLN A 58 1.58 18.43 -9.35
N PRO A 59 2.04 18.29 -10.61
CA PRO A 59 1.93 17.05 -11.37
C PRO A 59 2.46 15.83 -10.60
N ILE A 60 1.84 14.67 -10.79
CA ILE A 60 2.20 13.45 -10.06
C ILE A 60 3.54 12.90 -10.60
N THR A 61 4.47 12.56 -9.70
CA THR A 61 5.75 11.92 -10.05
C THR A 61 5.67 10.40 -9.97
N ASN A 62 6.43 9.67 -10.80
CA ASN A 62 6.42 8.21 -10.86
C ASN A 62 7.82 7.62 -10.72
N GLN A 63 8.05 6.82 -9.68
CA GLN A 63 9.33 6.13 -9.45
C GLN A 63 9.53 4.88 -10.31
N PHE A 64 8.49 4.43 -11.02
CA PHE A 64 8.46 3.17 -11.77
C PHE A 64 8.91 1.97 -10.91
N GLN A 65 9.55 0.97 -11.49
CA GLN A 65 10.01 -0.23 -10.79
C GLN A 65 11.35 0.00 -10.06
N THR A 66 11.43 1.09 -9.28
CA THR A 66 12.62 1.42 -8.48
C THR A 66 12.27 1.64 -7.02
N GLY A 67 13.20 1.36 -6.11
CA GLY A 67 13.02 1.53 -4.66
C GLY A 67 13.27 2.96 -4.16
N ARG A 68 12.94 3.98 -4.96
CA ARG A 68 13.35 5.38 -4.73
C ARG A 68 12.28 6.25 -4.04
N CYS A 69 11.30 5.66 -3.36
CA CYS A 69 10.17 6.39 -2.77
C CYS A 69 10.60 7.52 -1.82
N TRP A 70 11.69 7.32 -1.07
CA TRP A 70 12.23 8.32 -0.15
C TRP A 70 12.80 9.55 -0.88
N ILE A 71 13.48 9.35 -2.02
CA ILE A 71 13.97 10.43 -2.87
C ILE A 71 12.80 11.20 -3.47
N PHE A 72 11.80 10.49 -3.99
CA PHE A 72 10.61 11.12 -4.57
C PHE A 72 9.83 11.91 -3.51
N ALA A 73 9.65 11.37 -2.30
CA ALA A 73 8.98 12.08 -1.21
C ALA A 73 9.72 13.38 -0.82
N GLY A 74 11.05 13.31 -0.66
CA GLY A 74 11.85 14.49 -0.32
C GLY A 74 11.83 15.56 -1.41
N LEU A 75 12.02 15.15 -2.67
CA LEU A 75 12.00 16.07 -3.81
C LEU A 75 10.60 16.66 -4.03
N ASN A 76 9.53 15.89 -3.83
CA ASN A 76 8.15 16.36 -3.93
C ASN A 76 7.84 17.49 -2.93
N LEU A 77 8.42 17.45 -1.72
CA LEU A 77 8.31 18.54 -0.75
C LEU A 77 9.06 19.80 -1.24
N LEU A 78 10.30 19.63 -1.69
CA LEU A 78 11.14 20.75 -2.12
C LEU A 78 10.58 21.46 -3.37
N ARG A 79 10.11 20.70 -4.37
CA ARG A 79 9.55 21.30 -5.58
C ARG A 79 8.28 22.12 -5.32
N TYR A 80 7.51 21.80 -4.28
CA TYR A 80 6.31 22.56 -3.92
C TYR A 80 6.68 23.97 -3.45
N HIS A 81 7.73 24.08 -2.63
CA HIS A 81 8.24 25.38 -2.19
C HIS A 81 8.88 26.15 -3.35
N LEU A 82 9.74 25.50 -4.14
CA LEU A 82 10.42 26.13 -5.27
C LEU A 82 9.44 26.62 -6.35
N ALA A 83 8.39 25.85 -6.65
CA ALA A 83 7.38 26.26 -7.61
C ALA A 83 6.62 27.52 -7.17
N LYS A 84 6.35 27.66 -5.87
CA LYS A 84 5.73 28.88 -5.32
C LYS A 84 6.65 30.09 -5.41
N GLU A 85 7.93 29.91 -5.11
CA GLU A 85 8.92 30.99 -5.15
C GLU A 85 9.22 31.44 -6.58
N LEU A 86 9.31 30.49 -7.52
CA LEU A 86 9.64 30.75 -8.92
C LEU A 86 8.41 31.00 -9.81
N ASN A 87 7.20 30.81 -9.27
CA ASN A 87 5.93 30.90 -9.99
C ASN A 87 5.88 30.00 -11.24
N ILE A 88 6.30 28.74 -11.07
CA ILE A 88 6.35 27.71 -12.13
C ILE A 88 5.38 26.59 -11.77
N ASP A 89 4.43 26.30 -12.66
CA ASP A 89 3.40 25.27 -12.40
C ASP A 89 3.94 23.84 -12.51
N ASP A 90 4.86 23.58 -13.45
CA ASP A 90 5.43 22.25 -13.70
C ASP A 90 6.95 22.25 -13.44
N LEU A 91 7.31 21.84 -12.22
CA LEU A 91 8.69 21.72 -11.78
C LEU A 91 8.98 20.29 -11.31
N GLU A 92 9.99 19.67 -11.91
CA GLU A 92 10.54 18.38 -11.49
C GLU A 92 12.03 18.50 -11.19
N LEU A 93 12.44 17.97 -10.04
CA LEU A 93 13.84 17.88 -9.64
C LEU A 93 14.38 16.50 -10.04
N SER A 94 15.65 16.43 -10.48
CA SER A 94 16.24 15.18 -10.94
C SER A 94 16.37 14.16 -9.81
N GLN A 95 15.44 13.20 -9.75
CA GLN A 95 15.48 12.10 -8.78
C GLN A 95 16.60 11.11 -9.14
N SER A 96 16.92 10.98 -10.43
CA SER A 96 18.02 10.14 -10.91
C SER A 96 19.39 10.70 -10.50
N TYR A 97 19.54 12.02 -10.39
CA TYR A 97 20.78 12.62 -9.88
C TYR A 97 21.04 12.24 -8.42
N LEU A 98 20.03 12.38 -7.55
CA LEU A 98 20.16 11.97 -6.14
C LEU A 98 20.29 10.45 -5.95
N ALA A 99 19.77 9.66 -6.89
CA ALA A 99 19.92 8.21 -6.84
C ALA A 99 21.29 7.72 -7.33
N PHE A 100 22.05 8.56 -8.03
CA PHE A 100 23.37 8.22 -8.55
C PHE A 100 24.48 8.41 -7.51
N TRP A 101 24.40 9.48 -6.73
CA TRP A 101 25.35 9.82 -5.67
C TRP A 101 25.07 9.05 -4.37
#